data_AF-A0A5C7J7Y0-F1
#
_entry.id   AF-A0A5C7J7Y0-F1
#
_cell.length_a   1.000
_cell.length_b   1.000
_cell.length_c   1.000
_cell.angle_alpha   90.00
_cell.angle_beta   90.00
_cell.angle_gamma   90.00
#
_symmetry.space_group_name_H-M   'P 1'
#
loop_
_entity.id
_entity.type
_entity.pdbx_description
1 polymer ?
#
loop_
_entity_poly.entity_id
_entity_poly.type
_entity_poly.pdbx_seq_one_letter_code
_entity_poly.pdbx_strand_id
1 'polypeptide(L)'
;RQESEYLGPMIEREADLLAEQGLLPPMPELLLEAKGEYTIEYDSPLSRTQRAEEASGLMRTVESALNVVNVTQNPEPLDHFDWDVIIPEISEIQGVPTRWMRDIKQVEEIRAGRAEQAQTQQLIQGAPAAAAMVKAVSSAQKGK
;
A
#
# COMPACT_ATOMS: atom_id res chain seq x y z
N ARG A 1 18.67 9.61 16.46
CA ARG A 1 19.23 10.73 17.25
C ARG A 1 20.66 11.06 16.84
N GLN A 2 21.67 10.22 17.10
CA GLN A 2 23.04 10.54 16.66
C GLN A 2 23.18 10.64 15.13
N GLU A 3 22.49 9.81 14.34
CA GLU A 3 22.59 9.91 12.87
C GLU A 3 21.89 11.16 12.33
N SER A 4 20.63 11.40 12.66
CA SER A 4 19.86 12.54 12.17
C SER A 4 20.36 13.91 12.68
N GLU A 5 20.84 14.00 13.92
CA GLU A 5 21.23 15.29 14.54
C GLU A 5 22.70 15.67 14.24
N TYR A 6 23.55 14.72 13.83
CA TYR A 6 24.97 14.98 13.55
C TYR A 6 25.36 14.68 12.09
N LEU A 7 24.94 13.54 11.54
CA LEU A 7 25.30 13.17 10.16
C LEU A 7 24.54 13.98 9.12
N GLY A 8 23.29 14.37 9.39
CA GLY A 8 22.49 15.17 8.44
C GLY A 8 23.15 16.50 8.09
N PRO A 9 23.42 17.37 9.08
CA PRO A 9 24.12 18.63 8.84
C PRO A 9 25.54 18.46 8.27
N MET A 10 26.20 17.33 8.58
CA MET A 10 27.53 17.03 8.04
C MET A 10 27.47 16.66 6.55
N ILE A 11 26.49 15.84 6.14
CA ILE A 11 26.30 15.44 4.74
C ILE A 11 26.00 16.67 3.88
N GLU A 12 25.11 17.56 4.33
CA GLU A 12 24.79 18.81 3.62
C GLU A 12 26.06 19.66 3.43
N ARG A 13 26.82 19.88 4.50
CA ARG A 13 28.07 20.65 4.46
C ARG A 13 29.09 20.05 3.52
N GLU A 14 29.32 18.74 3.56
CA GLU A 14 30.32 18.10 2.70
C GLU A 14 29.87 18.10 1.23
N ALA A 15 28.58 17.96 0.95
CA ALA A 15 28.04 18.09 -0.40
C ALA A 15 28.27 19.50 -0.97
N ASP A 16 28.01 20.54 -0.18
CA ASP A 16 28.27 21.93 -0.56
C ASP A 16 29.77 22.18 -0.82
N LEU A 17 30.64 21.70 0.08
CA LEU A 17 32.10 21.85 -0.08
C LEU A 17 32.63 21.13 -1.33
N LEU A 18 32.14 19.93 -1.64
CA LEU A 18 32.52 19.19 -2.84
C LEU A 18 31.99 19.86 -4.11
N ALA A 19 30.80 20.48 -4.04
CA ALA A 19 30.23 21.26 -5.13
C ALA A 19 31.08 22.50 -5.43
N GLU A 20 31.46 23.26 -4.39
CA GLU A 20 32.35 24.43 -4.51
C GLU A 20 33.73 24.07 -5.08
N GLN A 21 34.27 22.91 -4.68
CA GLN A 21 35.57 22.42 -5.17
C GLN A 21 35.49 21.81 -6.58
N GLY A 22 34.30 21.69 -7.18
CA GLY A 22 34.12 21.05 -8.49
C GLY A 22 34.48 19.57 -8.49
N LEU A 23 34.46 18.91 -7.32
CA LEU A 23 34.80 17.50 -7.16
C LEU A 23 33.60 16.57 -7.35
N LEU A 24 32.38 17.12 -7.40
CA LEU A 24 31.19 16.35 -7.72
C LEU A 24 31.11 16.03 -9.22
N PRO A 25 30.55 14.86 -9.59
CA PRO A 25 30.17 14.60 -10.97
C PRO A 25 29.12 15.63 -11.44
N PRO A 26 28.95 15.79 -12.77
CA PRO A 26 27.87 16.63 -13.30
C PRO A 26 26.52 16.18 -12.72
N MET A 27 25.70 17.17 -12.33
CA MET A 27 24.41 16.91 -11.69
C MET A 27 23.50 16.09 -12.63
N PRO A 28 22.94 14.96 -12.15
CA PRO A 28 21.97 14.17 -12.91
C PRO A 28 20.74 15.00 -13.33
N GLU A 29 20.18 14.72 -14.51
CA GLU A 29 18.97 15.40 -15.03
C GLU A 29 17.79 15.34 -14.05
N LEU A 30 17.59 14.19 -13.39
CA LEU A 30 16.52 14.01 -12.41
C LEU A 30 16.61 14.99 -11.23
N LEU A 31 17.83 15.32 -10.78
CA LEU A 31 18.06 16.27 -9.69
C LEU A 31 17.94 17.73 -10.16
N LEU A 32 18.24 18.01 -11.43
CA LEU A 32 17.98 19.32 -12.03
C LEU A 32 16.47 19.60 -12.12
N GLU A 33 15.67 18.60 -12.52
CA GLU A 33 14.21 18.68 -12.55
C GLU A 33 13.62 18.90 -11.14
N ALA A 34 14.18 18.23 -10.14
CA ALA A 34 13.84 18.39 -8.72
C ALA A 34 14.41 19.68 -8.10
N LYS A 35 15.05 20.57 -8.86
CA LYS A 35 15.70 21.81 -8.37
C LYS A 35 16.69 21.58 -7.22
N GLY A 36 17.34 20.43 -7.20
CA GLY A 36 18.28 20.05 -6.14
C GLY A 36 17.63 19.66 -4.82
N GLU A 37 16.32 19.40 -4.78
CA GLU A 37 15.65 18.86 -3.60
C GLU A 37 16.05 17.38 -3.41
N TYR A 38 16.48 17.02 -2.20
CA TYR A 38 16.82 15.66 -1.82
C TYR A 38 16.46 15.38 -0.37
N THR A 39 16.18 14.12 -0.06
CA THR A 39 15.95 13.62 1.29
C THR A 39 17.07 12.66 1.65
N ILE A 40 17.69 12.85 2.82
CA ILE A 40 18.73 11.94 3.32
C ILE A 40 18.04 10.75 4.00
N GLU A 41 18.14 9.58 3.37
CA GLU A 41 17.72 8.31 3.96
C GLU A 41 18.94 7.53 4.46
N TYR A 42 18.96 7.21 5.75
CA TYR A 42 20.03 6.41 6.36
C TYR A 42 19.74 4.93 6.14
N ASP A 43 20.42 4.32 5.16
CA ASP A 43 20.42 2.86 4.97
C ASP A 43 21.59 2.21 5.72
N SER A 44 21.54 2.23 7.06
CA SER A 44 22.51 1.52 7.91
C SER A 44 21.95 0.16 8.34
N PRO A 45 22.80 -0.83 8.64
CA PRO A 45 22.34 -2.10 9.22
C PRO A 45 21.48 -1.90 10.48
N LEU A 46 21.73 -0.83 11.23
CA LEU A 46 20.98 -0.48 12.42
C LEU A 46 19.58 0.09 12.07
N SER A 47 19.46 0.97 11.07
CA SER A 47 18.14 1.48 10.63
C SER A 47 17.30 0.37 10.00
N ARG A 48 17.93 -0.55 9.24
CA ARG A 48 17.28 -1.78 8.78
C ARG A 48 16.79 -2.66 9.93
N THR A 49 17.59 -2.80 10.99
CA THR A 49 17.21 -3.59 12.17
C THR A 49 16.03 -2.95 12.91
N GLN A 50 16.01 -1.62 13.06
CA GLN A 50 14.88 -0.90 13.68
C GLN A 50 13.59 -1.05 12.84
N ARG A 51 13.67 -0.87 11.52
CA ARG A 51 12.50 -1.10 10.64
C ARG A 51 12.06 -2.57 10.64
N ALA A 52 12.98 -3.52 10.81
CA ALA A 52 12.63 -4.93 10.98
C ALA A 52 11.85 -5.21 12.28
N GLU A 53 12.17 -4.51 13.38
CA GLU A 53 11.38 -4.60 14.62
C GLU A 53 9.95 -4.05 14.44
N GLU A 54 9.81 -2.93 13.73
CA GLU A 54 8.51 -2.35 13.36
C GLU A 54 7.68 -3.34 12.52
N ALA A 55 8.28 -3.92 11.47
CA ALA A 55 7.65 -4.94 10.65
C ALA A 55 7.20 -6.15 11.48
N SER A 56 8.04 -6.60 12.41
CA SER A 56 7.72 -7.69 13.33
C SER A 56 6.56 -7.33 14.28
N GLY A 57 6.50 -6.09 14.75
CA GLY A 57 5.39 -5.57 15.55
C GLY A 57 4.07 -5.59 14.80
N LEU A 58 4.07 -5.10 13.56
CA LEU A 58 2.91 -5.13 12.70
C LEU A 58 2.38 -6.56 12.48
N MET A 59 3.26 -7.51 12.15
CA MET A 59 2.84 -8.90 11.90
C MET A 59 2.15 -9.52 13.12
N ARG A 60 2.64 -9.28 14.34
CA ARG A 60 1.98 -9.73 15.58
C ARG A 60 0.62 -9.07 15.79
N THR A 61 0.50 -7.79 15.48
CA THR A 61 -0.77 -7.06 15.60
C THR A 61 -1.80 -7.57 14.60
N VAL A 62 -1.39 -7.80 13.35
CA VAL A 62 -2.24 -8.38 12.31
C VAL A 62 -2.68 -9.79 12.70
N GLU A 63 -1.79 -10.63 13.21
CA GLU A 63 -2.13 -11.97 13.69
C GLU A 63 -3.16 -11.92 14.84
N SER A 64 -3.00 -10.96 15.75
CA SER A 64 -3.96 -10.72 16.84
C SER A 64 -5.33 -10.28 16.30
N ALA A 65 -5.36 -9.38 15.32
CA ALA A 65 -6.60 -8.96 14.67
C ALA A 65 -7.28 -10.14 13.94
N LEU A 66 -6.52 -10.96 13.21
CA LEU A 66 -7.02 -12.16 12.54
C LEU A 66 -7.64 -13.16 13.52
N ASN A 67 -7.08 -13.31 14.73
CA ASN A 67 -7.69 -14.14 15.77
C ASN A 67 -9.07 -13.60 16.18
N VAL A 68 -9.22 -12.28 16.33
CA VAL A 68 -10.52 -11.65 16.62
C VAL A 68 -11.49 -11.89 15.46
N VAL A 69 -11.06 -11.70 14.21
CA VAL A 69 -11.88 -11.98 13.03
C VAL A 69 -12.33 -13.44 13.00
N ASN A 70 -11.43 -14.40 13.26
CA ASN A 70 -11.76 -15.82 13.23
C ASN A 70 -12.77 -16.21 14.32
N VAL A 71 -12.67 -15.61 15.52
CA VAL A 71 -13.60 -15.88 16.63
C VAL A 71 -14.95 -15.21 16.41
N THR A 72 -14.97 -13.97 15.92
CA THR A 72 -16.19 -13.15 15.80
C THR A 72 -16.86 -13.26 14.43
N GLN A 73 -16.15 -13.78 13.43
CA GLN A 73 -16.51 -13.74 12.01
C GLN A 73 -16.74 -12.31 11.47
N ASN A 74 -16.25 -11.30 12.18
CA ASN A 74 -16.35 -9.89 11.80
C ASN A 74 -15.01 -9.42 11.22
N PRO A 75 -14.95 -8.99 9.94
CA PRO A 75 -13.73 -8.50 9.32
C PRO A 75 -13.34 -7.06 9.71
N GLU A 76 -14.23 -6.28 10.33
CA GLU A 76 -14.01 -4.85 10.67
C GLU A 76 -12.70 -4.55 11.41
N PRO A 77 -12.17 -5.40 12.31
CA PRO A 77 -10.86 -5.14 12.92
C PRO A 77 -9.70 -4.96 11.93
N LEU A 78 -9.81 -5.53 10.71
CA LEU A 78 -8.80 -5.38 9.66
C LEU A 78 -8.88 -4.04 8.92
N ASP A 79 -9.96 -3.27 9.08
CA ASP A 79 -10.15 -1.97 8.43
C ASP A 79 -9.28 -0.87 9.04
N HIS A 80 -8.69 -1.12 10.21
CA HIS A 80 -7.72 -0.23 10.84
C HIS A 80 -6.36 -0.20 10.13
N PHE A 81 -6.09 -1.13 9.21
CA PHE A 81 -4.82 -1.25 8.51
C PHE A 81 -4.93 -0.73 7.08
N ASP A 82 -4.06 0.21 6.71
CA ASP A 82 -3.89 0.62 5.33
C ASP A 82 -2.97 -0.37 4.60
N TRP A 83 -3.59 -1.38 3.99
CA TRP A 83 -2.87 -2.44 3.27
C TRP A 83 -2.12 -1.94 2.03
N ASP A 84 -2.52 -0.80 1.46
CA ASP A 84 -1.85 -0.22 0.28
C ASP A 84 -0.53 0.46 0.65
N VAL A 85 -0.40 0.92 1.89
CA VAL A 85 0.85 1.46 2.44
C VAL A 85 1.69 0.35 3.06
N ILE A 86 1.06 -0.51 3.86
CA ILE A 86 1.73 -1.56 4.64
C ILE A 86 2.49 -2.55 3.75
N ILE A 87 1.85 -3.04 2.68
CA ILE A 87 2.45 -4.11 1.87
C ILE A 87 3.74 -3.64 1.16
N PRO A 88 3.77 -2.47 0.51
CA PRO A 88 5.01 -1.90 -0.03
C PRO A 88 6.10 -1.69 1.02
N GLU A 89 5.80 -1.08 2.16
CA GLU A 89 6.80 -0.79 3.19
C GLU A 89 7.41 -2.07 3.78
N ILE A 90 6.58 -3.06 4.12
CA ILE A 90 7.07 -4.35 4.60
C ILE A 90 7.90 -5.07 3.54
N SER A 91 7.51 -4.95 2.27
CA SER A 91 8.26 -5.54 1.16
C SER A 91 9.64 -4.92 1.02
N GLU A 92 9.74 -3.59 1.18
CA GLU A 92 11.02 -2.86 1.22
C GLU A 92 11.89 -3.33 2.39
N ILE A 93 11.32 -3.39 3.61
CA ILE A 93 12.01 -3.84 4.83
C ILE A 93 12.54 -5.27 4.68
N GLN A 94 11.77 -6.15 4.03
CA GLN A 94 12.14 -7.54 3.78
C GLN A 94 13.06 -7.74 2.56
N GLY A 95 13.39 -6.66 1.83
CA GLY A 95 14.29 -6.73 0.68
C GLY A 95 13.67 -7.34 -0.57
N VAL A 96 12.34 -7.29 -0.70
CA VAL A 96 11.63 -7.72 -1.90
C VAL A 96 11.92 -6.75 -3.05
N PRO A 97 12.45 -7.21 -4.19
CA PRO A 97 12.68 -6.33 -5.34
C PRO A 97 11.39 -5.69 -5.84
N THR A 98 11.36 -4.36 -5.99
CA THR A 98 10.18 -3.60 -6.49
C THR A 98 9.68 -4.12 -7.84
N ARG A 99 10.58 -4.64 -8.70
CA ARG A 99 10.23 -5.26 -10.00
C ARG A 99 9.32 -6.49 -9.89
N TRP A 100 9.17 -7.09 -8.70
CA TRP A 100 8.24 -8.19 -8.44
C TRP A 100 6.88 -7.72 -7.94
N MET A 101 6.78 -6.45 -7.54
CA MET A 101 5.56 -5.83 -7.10
C MET A 101 4.82 -5.21 -8.29
N ARG A 102 3.49 -5.21 -8.21
CA ARG A 102 2.64 -4.48 -9.16
C ARG A 102 2.64 -3.01 -8.79
N ASP A 103 2.50 -2.15 -9.79
CA ASP A 103 2.22 -0.74 -9.55
C ASP A 103 0.79 -0.54 -9.03
N ILE A 104 0.53 0.60 -8.39
CA ILE A 104 -0.78 0.89 -7.80
C ILE A 104 -1.91 0.91 -8.85
N LYS A 105 -1.63 1.32 -10.09
CA LYS A 105 -2.62 1.38 -11.16
C LYS A 105 -3.06 -0.04 -11.56
N GLN A 106 -2.12 -0.96 -11.69
CA GLN A 106 -2.40 -2.38 -11.93
C GLN A 106 -3.23 -2.99 -10.79
N VAL A 107 -2.95 -2.61 -9.54
CA VAL A 107 -3.74 -3.07 -8.39
C VAL A 107 -5.18 -2.53 -8.45
N GLU A 108 -5.35 -1.25 -8.77
CA GLU A 108 -6.65 -0.60 -8.95
C GLU A 108 -7.46 -1.22 -10.10
N GLU A 109 -6.84 -1.50 -11.25
CA GLU A 109 -7.48 -2.19 -12.38
C GLU A 109 -7.98 -3.58 -11.97
N ILE A 110 -7.17 -4.35 -11.23
CA ILE A 110 -7.58 -5.66 -10.72
C ILE A 110 -8.76 -5.53 -9.73
N ARG A 111 -8.81 -4.47 -8.92
CA ARG A 111 -9.91 -4.22 -7.98
C ARG A 111 -11.19 -3.80 -8.71
N ALA A 112 -11.07 -2.93 -9.71
CA ALA A 112 -12.19 -2.53 -10.56
C ALA A 112 -12.79 -3.74 -11.28
N GLY A 113 -11.95 -4.60 -11.87
CA GLY A 113 -12.40 -5.83 -12.51
C GLY A 113 -13.10 -6.79 -11.53
N ARG A 114 -12.63 -6.90 -10.28
CA ARG A 114 -13.31 -7.66 -9.22
C ARG A 114 -14.67 -7.07 -8.85
N ALA A 115 -14.78 -5.75 -8.76
CA ALA A 115 -16.04 -5.07 -8.46
C ALA A 115 -17.08 -5.27 -9.58
N GLU A 116 -16.69 -5.15 -10.84
CA GLU A 116 -17.56 -5.41 -12.00
C GLU A 116 -18.04 -6.87 -12.05
N GLN A 117 -17.13 -7.82 -11.77
CA GLN A 117 -17.49 -9.23 -11.70
C GLN A 117 -18.47 -9.52 -10.57
N ALA A 118 -18.29 -8.91 -9.39
CA ALA A 118 -19.19 -9.04 -8.26
C ALA A 118 -20.60 -8.48 -8.60
N GLN A 119 -20.67 -7.31 -9.26
CA GLN A 119 -21.93 -6.72 -9.69
C GLN A 119 -22.65 -7.60 -10.72
N THR A 120 -21.91 -8.15 -11.68
CA THR A 120 -22.47 -9.06 -12.70
C THR A 120 -22.98 -10.35 -12.08
N GLN A 121 -22.25 -10.94 -11.13
CA GLN A 121 -22.69 -12.13 -10.41
C GLN A 121 -23.95 -11.87 -9.58
N GLN A 122 -24.08 -10.71 -8.94
CA GLN A 122 -25.30 -10.32 -8.23
C GLN A 122 -26.50 -10.20 -9.17
N LEU A 123 -26.33 -9.64 -10.37
CA LEU A 123 -27.39 -9.54 -11.38
C LEU A 123 -27.84 -10.93 -11.87
N ILE A 124 -26.90 -11.84 -12.15
CA ILE A 124 -27.21 -13.19 -12.63
C ILE A 124 -27.91 -14.02 -11.54
N GLN A 125 -27.44 -13.94 -10.28
CA GLN A 125 -28.08 -14.65 -9.16
C GLN A 125 -29.42 -14.03 -8.77
N GLY A 126 -29.57 -12.70 -8.93
CA GLY A 126 -30.83 -11.99 -8.67
C GLY A 126 -31.85 -12.13 -9.80
N ALA A 127 -31.45 -12.43 -11.04
CA ALA A 127 -32.35 -12.51 -12.19
C ALA A 127 -33.48 -13.55 -12.05
N PRO A 128 -33.25 -14.79 -11.55
CA PRO A 128 -34.34 -15.74 -11.28
C PRO A 128 -35.31 -15.24 -10.21
N ALA A 129 -34.81 -14.59 -9.16
CA ALA A 129 -35.63 -14.06 -8.07
C ALA A 129 -36.47 -12.84 -8.53
N ALA A 130 -35.88 -11.96 -9.35
CA ALA A 130 -36.56 -10.83 -9.96
C ALA A 130 -37.62 -11.29 -10.98
N ALA A 131 -37.30 -12.26 -11.83
CA ALA A 131 -38.25 -12.85 -12.79
C ALA A 131 -39.42 -13.57 -12.08
N ALA A 132 -39.15 -14.27 -10.98
CA ALA A 132 -40.18 -14.90 -10.15
C ALA A 132 -41.11 -13.86 -9.50
N MET A 133 -40.57 -12.75 -8.98
CA MET A 133 -41.38 -11.64 -8.45
C MET A 133 -42.26 -10.98 -9.51
N VAL A 134 -41.71 -10.65 -10.68
CA VAL A 134 -42.49 -10.04 -11.78
C VAL A 134 -43.61 -10.98 -12.25
N LYS A 135 -43.34 -12.29 -12.31
CA LYS A 135 -44.35 -13.30 -12.65
C LYS A 135 -45.43 -13.42 -11.57
N ALA A 136 -45.07 -13.35 -10.28
CA ALA A 136 -46.02 -13.39 -9.17
C ALA A 136 -46.91 -12.14 -9.07
N VAL A 137 -46.35 -10.96 -9.34
CA VAL A 137 -47.13 -9.70 -9.34
C VAL A 137 -48.06 -9.64 -10.57
N SER A 138 -47.58 -10.06 -11.73
CA SER A 138 -48.40 -10.09 -12.95
C SER A 138 -49.50 -11.16 -12.92
N SER A 139 -49.29 -12.30 -12.26
CA SER A 139 -50.35 -13.29 -12.03
C SER A 139 -51.37 -12.82 -10.98
N ALA A 140 -50.95 -12.08 -9.96
CA ALA A 140 -51.85 -11.48 -8.97
C ALA A 140 -52.73 -10.36 -9.54
N GLN A 141 -52.23 -9.57 -10.51
CA GLN A 141 -53.00 -8.51 -11.17
C GLN A 141 -54.00 -9.02 -12.22
N LYS A 142 -53.77 -10.19 -12.82
CA LYS A 142 -54.71 -10.82 -13.78
C LYS A 142 -55.86 -11.60 -13.11
N GLY A 143 -55.84 -11.73 -11.78
CA GLY A 143 -56.82 -12.50 -11.00
C GLY A 143 -57.93 -11.67 -10.34
N LYS A 144 -58.06 -10.37 -10.66
CA LYS A 144 -59.20 -9.51 -10.31
C LYS A 144 -59.86 -8.99 -11.57
#